data_AF-A0A2R6K5N1-F1
#
_entry.id   AF-A0A2R6K5N1-F1
#
_cell.length_a   1.000
_cell.length_b   1.000
_cell.length_c   1.000
_cell.angle_alpha   90.00
_cell.angle_beta   90.00
_cell.angle_gamma   90.00
#
_symmetry.space_group_name_H-M   'P 1'
#
loop_
_entity.id
_entity.type
_entity.pdbx_description
1 polymer ?
#
loop_
_entity_poly.entity_id
_entity_poly.type
_entity_poly.pdbx_seq_one_letter_code
_entity_poly.pdbx_strand_id
1 'polypeptide(L)'
;MSTQEVSRRQAWVMAARPQTLPAGAAPVIVGVGLAIGFDLFAPLPALAALLGALLIQVGTNFANDYYDAVRGTDTAEREGFTRVTAGGLIAPEEVRRAMYGTFTLAIVVGTYLVYVGGIPILVVGLASVASGITYTGGPYPFGYYGLGDLFVFCFFGLVAVSGTVYVQAAALAGSGPFPLWLPPETLPLAAVVASLPIAGLSTCILVVNNIRDLETDRQAGKRTLAVLVGYTLSRVEFCALVGTAYIVPLVFFADPRFSLGVLLPLVTLPYAVAVTGTVLTERSGDALNPALERVGKLLAGYALRYRSRAKAQQRSADDQRNRDQGYQRCQRVRTQRVLAGRDRRLLSGPHVRGRAYSHRILLRTHRRVPRVSTRGQHTAVDMIYADENVWLPVANGLQRRGWEVTTALEADMLGVGDFEHLQYATERDWPLLTFDDDFLSIAESGSTVENHASIVYIAQYGKSVGEMVRYVDATLQQRAERDLANAVVYA
;
A
#
# COMPACT_ATOMS: atom_id res chain seq x y z
N MET A 1 -36.48 20.51 -22.40
CA MET A 1 -36.96 21.38 -21.31
C MET A 1 -36.50 22.79 -21.61
N SER A 2 -37.39 23.78 -21.61
CA SER A 2 -36.96 25.18 -21.81
C SER A 2 -36.21 25.66 -20.56
N THR A 3 -35.22 26.53 -20.73
CA THR A 3 -34.38 27.10 -19.66
C THR A 3 -35.16 27.90 -18.59
N GLN A 4 -36.48 28.09 -18.74
CA GLN A 4 -37.31 28.89 -17.84
C GLN A 4 -37.82 28.16 -16.58
N GLU A 5 -37.66 26.83 -16.47
CA GLU A 5 -38.23 26.07 -15.34
C GLU A 5 -37.22 25.63 -14.26
N VAL A 6 -35.92 25.80 -14.48
CA VAL A 6 -34.88 25.32 -13.54
C VAL A 6 -34.47 26.43 -12.58
N SER A 7 -34.77 26.27 -11.29
CA SER A 7 -34.30 27.21 -10.27
C SER A 7 -32.77 27.19 -10.12
N ARG A 8 -32.16 28.29 -9.68
CA ARG A 8 -30.71 28.37 -9.45
C ARG A 8 -30.17 27.28 -8.52
N ARG A 9 -30.96 26.88 -7.51
CA ARG A 9 -30.59 25.79 -6.59
C ARG A 9 -30.56 24.44 -7.32
N GLN A 10 -31.58 24.16 -8.13
CA GLN A 10 -31.62 22.94 -8.94
C GLN A 10 -30.48 22.91 -9.95
N ALA A 11 -30.14 24.04 -10.57
CA ALA A 11 -28.99 24.13 -11.46
C ALA A 11 -27.68 23.77 -10.75
N TRP A 12 -27.44 24.26 -9.53
CA TRP A 12 -26.24 23.86 -8.76
C TRP A 12 -26.23 22.38 -8.38
N VAL A 13 -27.39 21.81 -8.04
CA VAL A 13 -27.50 20.36 -7.79
C VAL A 13 -27.20 19.57 -9.06
N MET A 14 -27.72 19.99 -10.22
CA MET A 14 -27.41 19.37 -11.51
C MET A 14 -25.91 19.44 -11.83
N ALA A 15 -25.27 20.59 -11.57
CA ALA A 15 -23.85 20.81 -11.78
C ALA A 15 -22.97 19.90 -10.89
N ALA A 16 -23.39 19.66 -9.64
CA ALA A 16 -22.68 18.79 -8.71
C ALA A 16 -22.81 17.29 -9.07
N ARG A 17 -23.80 16.92 -9.89
CA ARG A 17 -24.12 15.56 -10.35
C ARG A 17 -24.19 14.52 -9.22
N PRO A 18 -25.16 14.60 -8.30
CA PRO A 18 -25.35 13.64 -7.21
C PRO A 18 -25.34 12.18 -7.66
N GLN A 19 -25.82 11.89 -8.87
CA GLN A 19 -25.83 10.56 -9.47
C GLN A 19 -24.43 9.96 -9.67
N THR A 20 -23.36 10.78 -9.67
CA THR A 20 -21.96 10.34 -9.77
C THR A 20 -21.31 10.08 -8.41
N LEU A 21 -21.90 10.57 -7.31
CA LEU A 21 -21.34 10.42 -5.97
C LEU A 21 -21.20 8.96 -5.51
N PRO A 22 -22.09 8.01 -5.89
CA PRO A 22 -21.86 6.60 -5.62
C PRO A 22 -20.53 6.08 -6.17
N ALA A 23 -20.06 6.58 -7.31
CA ALA A 23 -18.75 6.20 -7.87
C ALA A 23 -17.59 6.70 -6.99
N GLY A 24 -17.69 7.89 -6.42
CA GLY A 24 -16.69 8.41 -5.47
C GLY A 24 -16.76 7.75 -4.08
N ALA A 25 -17.96 7.35 -3.63
CA ALA A 25 -18.16 6.74 -2.31
C ALA A 25 -17.83 5.24 -2.27
N ALA A 26 -18.15 4.48 -3.33
CA ALA A 26 -17.97 3.03 -3.37
C ALA A 26 -16.55 2.56 -3.04
N PRO A 27 -15.47 3.19 -3.58
CA PRO A 27 -14.10 2.85 -3.19
C PRO A 27 -13.82 2.97 -1.70
N VAL A 28 -14.29 4.05 -1.09
CA VAL A 28 -14.10 4.31 0.34
C VAL A 28 -14.92 3.31 1.16
N ILE A 29 -16.15 2.99 0.76
CA ILE A 29 -16.99 1.98 1.43
C ILE A 29 -16.29 0.62 1.45
N VAL A 30 -15.72 0.18 0.31
CA VAL A 30 -14.97 -1.08 0.24
C VAL A 30 -13.70 -1.02 1.08
N GLY A 31 -12.93 0.08 0.99
CA GLY A 31 -11.74 0.27 1.81
C GLY A 31 -12.02 0.25 3.31
N VAL A 32 -13.13 0.85 3.75
CA VAL A 32 -13.61 0.78 5.14
C VAL A 32 -14.04 -0.64 5.51
N GLY A 33 -14.76 -1.34 4.63
CA GLY A 33 -15.13 -2.74 4.85
C GLY A 33 -13.92 -3.66 5.02
N LEU A 34 -12.86 -3.44 4.23
CA LEU A 34 -11.57 -4.13 4.36
C LEU A 34 -10.88 -3.79 5.68
N ALA A 35 -10.80 -2.51 6.04
CA ALA A 35 -10.18 -2.08 7.29
C ALA A 35 -10.90 -2.68 8.50
N ILE A 36 -12.23 -2.69 8.53
CA ILE A 36 -13.02 -3.38 9.57
C ILE A 36 -12.68 -4.87 9.60
N GLY A 37 -12.52 -5.49 8.43
CA GLY A 37 -12.14 -6.89 8.28
C GLY A 37 -10.79 -7.29 8.84
N PHE A 38 -9.85 -6.35 8.85
CA PHE A 38 -8.49 -6.50 9.37
C PHE A 38 -8.31 -5.92 10.79
N ASP A 39 -9.39 -5.51 11.45
CA ASP A 39 -9.37 -4.82 12.74
C ASP A 39 -8.58 -3.50 12.72
N LEU A 40 -8.58 -2.81 11.57
CA LEU A 40 -7.87 -1.56 11.31
C LEU A 40 -8.82 -0.34 11.25
N PHE A 41 -10.06 -0.46 11.73
CA PHE A 41 -11.05 0.61 11.56
C PHE A 41 -10.70 1.86 12.37
N ALA A 42 -10.56 3.00 11.68
CA ALA A 42 -10.32 4.30 12.28
C ALA A 42 -11.37 5.30 11.77
N PRO A 43 -12.32 5.77 12.62
CA PRO A 43 -13.50 6.50 12.16
C PRO A 43 -13.18 7.87 11.57
N LEU A 44 -12.22 8.61 12.14
CA LEU A 44 -11.85 9.93 11.63
C LEU A 44 -11.16 9.86 10.26
N PRO A 45 -10.11 9.01 10.05
CA PRO A 45 -9.58 8.78 8.71
C PRO A 45 -10.62 8.30 7.70
N ALA A 46 -11.52 7.39 8.08
CA ALA A 46 -12.59 6.91 7.21
C ALA A 46 -13.55 8.05 6.76
N LEU A 47 -14.00 8.87 7.70
CA LEU A 47 -14.86 10.02 7.39
C LEU A 47 -14.14 11.05 6.52
N ALA A 48 -12.88 11.37 6.83
CA ALA A 48 -12.10 12.30 6.04
C ALA A 48 -11.83 11.77 4.62
N ALA A 49 -11.57 10.47 4.45
CA ALA A 49 -11.42 9.83 3.14
C ALA A 49 -12.72 9.92 2.33
N LEU A 50 -13.87 9.67 2.95
CA LEU A 50 -15.17 9.79 2.29
C LEU A 50 -15.45 11.24 1.87
N LEU A 51 -15.28 12.20 2.77
CA LEU A 51 -15.49 13.61 2.47
C LEU A 51 -14.53 14.09 1.37
N GLY A 52 -13.25 13.73 1.46
CA GLY A 52 -12.25 14.06 0.44
C GLY A 52 -12.61 13.50 -0.94
N ALA A 53 -12.98 12.22 -1.02
CA ALA A 53 -13.38 11.57 -2.26
C ALA A 53 -14.62 12.23 -2.90
N LEU A 54 -15.65 12.53 -2.08
CA LEU A 54 -16.86 13.21 -2.57
C LEU A 54 -16.58 14.64 -3.04
N LEU A 55 -15.74 15.38 -2.34
CA LEU A 55 -15.34 16.73 -2.75
C LEU A 55 -14.53 16.70 -4.06
N ILE A 56 -13.59 15.76 -4.20
CA ILE A 56 -12.83 15.59 -5.46
C ILE A 56 -13.79 15.23 -6.60
N GLN A 57 -14.76 14.35 -6.38
CA GLN A 57 -15.78 14.00 -7.38
C GLN A 57 -16.58 15.22 -7.82
N VAL A 58 -17.10 16.02 -6.88
CA VAL A 58 -17.86 17.24 -7.17
C VAL A 58 -16.99 18.28 -7.87
N GLY A 59 -15.75 18.48 -7.42
CA GLY A 59 -14.80 19.39 -8.05
C GLY A 59 -14.49 18.99 -9.49
N THR A 60 -14.36 17.69 -9.76
CA THR A 60 -14.15 17.13 -11.10
C THR A 60 -15.40 17.30 -11.98
N ASN A 61 -16.60 17.17 -11.41
CA ASN A 61 -17.84 17.46 -12.13
C ASN A 61 -17.91 18.93 -12.57
N PHE A 62 -17.57 19.87 -11.67
CA PHE A 62 -17.48 21.29 -12.03
C PHE A 62 -16.38 21.58 -13.05
N ALA A 63 -15.21 20.95 -12.93
CA ALA A 63 -14.13 21.07 -13.91
C ALA A 63 -14.62 20.62 -15.30
N ASN A 64 -15.25 19.45 -15.38
CA ASN A 64 -15.80 18.94 -16.62
C ASN A 64 -16.86 19.88 -17.21
N ASP A 65 -17.74 20.47 -16.39
CA ASP A 65 -18.79 21.40 -16.87
C ASP A 65 -18.18 22.71 -17.39
N TYR A 66 -17.17 23.23 -16.69
CA TYR A 66 -16.49 24.46 -17.09
C TYR A 66 -15.64 24.28 -18.37
N TYR A 67 -14.74 23.29 -18.39
CA TYR A 67 -13.80 23.13 -19.50
C TYR A 67 -14.46 22.64 -20.78
N ASP A 68 -15.46 21.76 -20.71
CA ASP A 68 -16.20 21.32 -21.90
C ASP A 68 -16.96 22.50 -22.55
N ALA A 69 -17.55 23.40 -21.74
CA ALA A 69 -18.24 24.57 -22.25
C ALA A 69 -17.29 25.62 -22.86
N VAL A 70 -16.16 25.91 -22.21
CA VAL A 70 -15.16 26.87 -22.73
C VAL A 70 -14.53 26.37 -24.04
N ARG A 71 -14.39 25.05 -24.20
CA ARG A 71 -13.84 24.43 -25.42
C ARG A 71 -14.85 24.28 -26.55
N GLY A 72 -16.14 24.43 -26.27
CA GLY A 72 -17.22 24.21 -27.24
C GLY A 72 -17.43 22.74 -27.62
N THR A 73 -17.00 21.79 -26.76
CA THR A 73 -17.23 20.35 -26.99
C THR A 73 -18.64 19.89 -26.63
N ASP A 74 -19.44 20.77 -26.00
CA ASP A 74 -20.85 20.55 -25.70
C ASP A 74 -21.75 21.12 -26.81
N THR A 75 -22.16 20.28 -27.75
CA THR A 75 -23.12 20.62 -28.82
C THR A 75 -24.54 20.15 -28.46
N ALA A 76 -25.55 20.67 -29.17
CA ALA A 76 -26.95 20.26 -29.00
C ALA A 76 -27.20 18.78 -29.35
N GLU A 77 -26.28 18.16 -30.09
CA GLU A 77 -26.32 16.76 -30.52
C GLU A 77 -25.75 15.79 -29.46
N ARG A 78 -25.24 16.29 -28.32
CA ARG A 78 -24.67 15.46 -27.26
C ARG A 78 -25.76 14.68 -26.51
N GLU A 79 -25.66 13.36 -26.54
CA GLU A 79 -26.53 12.45 -25.78
C GLU A 79 -26.01 12.24 -24.35
N GLY A 80 -26.23 13.20 -23.44
CA GLY A 80 -25.77 13.08 -22.05
C GLY A 80 -26.51 13.98 -21.06
N PHE A 81 -26.10 13.94 -19.78
CA PHE A 81 -26.69 14.80 -18.76
C PHE A 81 -26.54 16.29 -19.11
N THR A 82 -27.57 17.07 -18.81
CA THR A 82 -27.60 18.52 -19.04
C THR A 82 -26.40 19.20 -18.38
N ARG A 83 -25.65 19.97 -19.18
CA ARG A 83 -24.53 20.81 -18.78
C ARG A 83 -25.04 22.19 -18.43
N VAL A 84 -24.72 22.68 -17.24
CA VAL A 84 -25.33 23.92 -16.74
C VAL A 84 -24.66 25.16 -17.33
N THR A 85 -23.37 25.09 -17.67
CA THR A 85 -22.63 26.16 -18.34
C THR A 85 -23.03 26.26 -19.81
N ALA A 86 -22.96 25.15 -20.56
CA ALA A 86 -23.32 25.11 -21.97
C ALA A 86 -24.82 25.40 -22.20
N GLY A 87 -25.69 25.00 -21.25
CA GLY A 87 -27.11 25.33 -21.25
C GLY A 87 -27.45 26.76 -20.79
N GLY A 88 -26.44 27.59 -20.43
CA GLY A 88 -26.64 28.97 -19.99
C GLY A 88 -27.35 29.13 -18.64
N LEU A 89 -27.49 28.06 -17.86
CA LEU A 89 -28.17 28.07 -16.55
C LEU A 89 -27.30 28.71 -15.46
N ILE A 90 -25.98 28.56 -15.56
CA ILE A 90 -25.00 29.16 -14.65
C ILE A 90 -23.82 29.70 -15.49
N ALA A 91 -23.35 30.91 -15.16
CA ALA A 91 -22.21 31.50 -15.84
C ALA A 91 -20.93 30.66 -15.64
N PRO A 92 -20.10 30.43 -16.68
CA PRO A 92 -18.86 29.66 -16.59
C PRO A 92 -17.92 30.13 -15.47
N GLU A 93 -17.83 31.43 -15.23
CA GLU A 93 -16.97 32.01 -14.19
C GLU A 93 -17.43 31.62 -12.79
N GLU A 94 -18.74 31.46 -12.57
CA GLU A 94 -19.28 30.99 -11.28
C GLU A 94 -18.92 29.52 -11.07
N VAL A 95 -19.08 28.68 -12.09
CA VAL A 95 -18.71 27.25 -12.02
C VAL A 95 -17.21 27.09 -11.81
N ARG A 96 -16.38 27.93 -12.43
CA ARG A 96 -14.92 27.97 -12.19
C ARG A 96 -14.58 28.29 -10.73
N ARG A 97 -15.25 29.27 -10.12
CA ARG A 97 -15.05 29.61 -8.70
C ARG A 97 -15.50 28.47 -7.79
N ALA A 98 -16.64 27.83 -8.10
CA ALA A 98 -17.11 26.66 -7.37
C ALA A 98 -16.13 25.50 -7.47
N MET A 99 -15.59 25.20 -8.66
CA MET A 99 -14.54 24.21 -8.89
C MET A 99 -13.33 24.45 -7.96
N TYR A 100 -12.76 25.67 -7.96
CA TYR A 100 -11.64 25.98 -7.08
C TYR A 100 -12.01 25.86 -5.60
N GLY A 101 -13.15 26.41 -5.19
CA GLY A 101 -13.61 26.32 -3.80
C GLY A 101 -13.77 24.88 -3.32
N THR A 102 -14.32 24.00 -4.15
CA THR A 102 -14.49 22.58 -3.83
C THR A 102 -13.14 21.85 -3.76
N PHE A 103 -12.21 22.09 -4.69
CA PHE A 103 -10.87 21.51 -4.59
C PHE A 103 -10.07 22.04 -3.40
N THR A 104 -10.20 23.33 -3.06
CA THR A 104 -9.60 23.88 -1.83
C THR A 104 -10.16 23.18 -0.59
N LEU A 105 -11.47 22.96 -0.51
CA LEU A 105 -12.06 22.22 0.61
C LEU A 105 -11.56 20.76 0.65
N ALA A 106 -11.41 20.12 -0.52
CA ALA A 106 -10.81 18.78 -0.61
C ALA A 106 -9.36 18.77 -0.10
N ILE A 107 -8.57 19.79 -0.40
CA ILE A 107 -7.19 19.95 0.08
C ILE A 107 -7.16 20.17 1.60
N VAL A 108 -8.09 20.95 2.15
CA VAL A 108 -8.19 21.15 3.62
C VAL A 108 -8.47 19.81 4.32
N VAL A 109 -9.43 19.03 3.84
CA VAL A 109 -9.71 17.68 4.37
C VAL A 109 -8.51 16.75 4.12
N GLY A 110 -7.91 16.82 2.94
CA GLY A 110 -6.73 16.05 2.56
C GLY A 110 -5.51 16.35 3.41
N THR A 111 -5.36 17.56 3.94
CA THR A 111 -4.26 17.94 4.84
C THR A 111 -4.27 17.10 6.12
N TYR A 112 -5.45 16.79 6.65
CA TYR A 112 -5.57 15.84 7.77
C TYR A 112 -5.17 14.42 7.35
N LEU A 113 -5.59 13.95 6.16
CA LEU A 113 -5.17 12.63 5.68
C LEU A 113 -3.66 12.56 5.38
N VAL A 114 -3.04 13.67 4.97
CA VAL A 114 -1.58 13.82 4.82
C VAL A 114 -0.89 13.82 6.19
N TYR A 115 -1.49 14.43 7.21
CA TYR A 115 -0.98 14.33 8.57
C TYR A 115 -0.95 12.87 9.05
N VAL A 116 -1.94 12.05 8.67
CA VAL A 116 -2.04 10.63 9.05
C VAL A 116 -1.16 9.72 8.19
N GLY A 117 -1.30 9.80 6.87
CA GLY A 117 -0.68 8.92 5.88
C GLY A 117 0.49 9.55 5.10
N GLY A 118 0.91 10.75 5.47
CA GLY A 118 2.19 11.33 5.07
C GLY A 118 2.38 11.57 3.57
N ILE A 119 3.63 11.43 3.12
CA ILE A 119 4.04 11.69 1.72
C ILE A 119 3.24 10.84 0.71
N PRO A 120 2.96 9.55 0.94
CA PRO A 120 2.13 8.76 0.02
C PRO A 120 0.76 9.39 -0.25
N ILE A 121 0.08 9.88 0.79
CA ILE A 121 -1.21 10.56 0.63
C ILE A 121 -1.06 11.94 0.01
N LEU A 122 0.03 12.65 0.28
CA LEU A 122 0.28 13.94 -0.36
C LEU A 122 0.37 13.79 -1.88
N VAL A 123 1.17 12.82 -2.34
CA VAL A 123 1.33 12.52 -3.77
C VAL A 123 -0.01 12.10 -4.39
N VAL A 124 -0.73 11.18 -3.75
CA VAL A 124 -2.06 10.73 -4.21
C VAL A 124 -3.06 11.89 -4.27
N GLY A 125 -3.10 12.74 -3.25
CA GLY A 125 -4.04 13.86 -3.17
C GLY A 125 -3.77 14.92 -4.23
N LEU A 126 -2.52 15.32 -4.41
CA LEU A 126 -2.11 16.25 -5.45
C LEU A 126 -2.37 15.67 -6.84
N ALA A 127 -2.03 14.40 -7.07
CA ALA A 127 -2.30 13.71 -8.32
C ALA A 127 -3.80 13.63 -8.60
N SER A 128 -4.65 13.37 -7.59
CA SER A 128 -6.10 13.31 -7.75
C SER A 128 -6.71 14.66 -8.13
N VAL A 129 -6.27 15.76 -7.51
CA VAL A 129 -6.71 17.11 -7.87
C VAL A 129 -6.24 17.47 -9.27
N ALA A 130 -4.97 17.20 -9.59
CA ALA A 130 -4.42 17.43 -10.91
C ALA A 130 -5.20 16.66 -11.97
N SER A 131 -5.42 15.35 -11.76
CA SER A 131 -6.21 14.49 -12.65
C SER A 131 -7.64 14.99 -12.82
N GLY A 132 -8.32 15.42 -11.75
CA GLY A 132 -9.67 15.97 -11.83
C GLY A 132 -9.78 17.23 -12.71
N ILE A 133 -8.69 18.01 -12.81
CA ILE A 133 -8.63 19.20 -13.67
C ILE A 133 -8.17 18.82 -15.09
N THR A 134 -7.09 18.05 -15.23
CA THR A 134 -6.48 17.73 -16.54
C THR A 134 -7.20 16.62 -17.29
N TYR A 135 -8.23 16.01 -16.70
CA TYR A 135 -9.11 15.06 -17.39
C TYR A 135 -9.80 15.70 -18.61
N THR A 136 -10.34 16.93 -18.43
CA THR A 136 -11.01 17.74 -19.48
C THR A 136 -10.33 19.10 -19.70
N GLY A 137 -9.55 19.58 -18.74
CA GLY A 137 -8.83 20.85 -18.77
C GLY A 137 -7.38 20.74 -19.24
N GLY A 138 -6.73 21.90 -19.40
CA GLY A 138 -5.31 21.98 -19.83
C GLY A 138 -5.10 21.72 -21.32
N PRO A 139 -3.87 21.88 -21.84
CA PRO A 139 -3.57 21.77 -23.28
C PRO A 139 -3.76 20.34 -23.84
N TYR A 140 -3.61 19.31 -23.00
CA TYR A 140 -3.73 17.91 -23.38
C TYR A 140 -4.67 17.16 -22.42
N PRO A 141 -6.00 17.27 -22.60
CA PRO A 141 -6.97 16.58 -21.74
C PRO A 141 -6.88 15.07 -21.94
N PHE A 142 -6.30 14.34 -21.00
CA PHE A 142 -5.99 12.91 -21.19
C PHE A 142 -7.24 12.03 -21.35
N GLY A 143 -8.41 12.49 -20.87
CA GLY A 143 -9.69 11.84 -21.14
C GLY A 143 -10.02 11.76 -22.64
N TYR A 144 -9.44 12.64 -23.46
CA TYR A 144 -9.64 12.66 -24.91
C TYR A 144 -8.56 11.87 -25.67
N TYR A 145 -7.57 11.29 -24.97
CA TYR A 145 -6.43 10.56 -25.57
C TYR A 145 -6.36 9.09 -25.13
N GLY A 146 -7.51 8.48 -24.82
CA GLY A 146 -7.62 7.04 -24.57
C GLY A 146 -7.08 6.60 -23.22
N LEU A 147 -6.70 7.54 -22.35
CA LEU A 147 -6.17 7.24 -21.02
C LEU A 147 -7.27 7.25 -19.95
N GLY A 148 -8.47 7.75 -20.26
CA GLY A 148 -9.56 7.93 -19.28
C GLY A 148 -9.87 6.66 -18.49
N ASP A 149 -10.05 5.54 -19.19
CA ASP A 149 -10.42 4.23 -18.62
C ASP A 149 -9.33 3.70 -17.66
N LEU A 150 -8.06 3.85 -18.03
CA LEU A 150 -6.90 3.53 -17.20
C LEU A 150 -6.85 4.42 -15.94
N PHE A 151 -7.06 5.73 -16.11
CA PHE A 151 -7.07 6.66 -14.99
C PHE A 151 -8.19 6.36 -14.00
N VAL A 152 -9.41 6.08 -14.48
CA VAL A 152 -10.52 5.67 -13.60
C VAL A 152 -10.16 4.38 -12.87
N PHE A 153 -9.61 3.39 -13.57
CA PHE A 153 -9.20 2.11 -12.98
C PHE A 153 -8.20 2.32 -11.83
N CYS A 154 -7.16 3.13 -12.07
CA CYS A 154 -6.13 3.42 -11.09
C CYS A 154 -6.66 4.27 -9.92
N PHE A 155 -7.33 5.38 -10.18
CA PHE A 155 -7.70 6.34 -9.12
C PHE A 155 -8.90 5.88 -8.31
N PHE A 156 -9.99 5.44 -8.95
CA PHE A 156 -11.18 4.99 -8.26
C PHE A 156 -11.00 3.59 -7.67
N GLY A 157 -10.24 2.73 -8.34
CA GLY A 157 -9.93 1.40 -7.84
C GLY A 157 -8.72 1.39 -6.91
N LEU A 158 -7.55 1.21 -7.52
CA LEU A 158 -6.30 0.91 -6.81
C LEU A 158 -6.00 1.94 -5.71
N VAL A 159 -6.03 3.22 -6.05
CA VAL A 159 -5.63 4.31 -5.16
C VAL A 159 -6.68 4.59 -4.11
N ALA A 160 -7.95 4.78 -4.46
CA ALA A 160 -8.98 5.15 -3.48
C ALA A 160 -9.29 4.02 -2.49
N VAL A 161 -9.40 2.77 -2.94
CA VAL A 161 -9.65 1.62 -2.04
C VAL A 161 -8.43 1.36 -1.16
N SER A 162 -7.25 1.19 -1.77
CA SER A 162 -6.03 0.86 -1.02
C SER A 162 -5.60 2.02 -0.12
N GLY A 163 -5.73 3.26 -0.61
CA GLY A 163 -5.48 4.48 0.16
C GLY A 163 -6.39 4.59 1.39
N THR A 164 -7.67 4.21 1.25
CA THR A 164 -8.61 4.19 2.39
C THR A 164 -8.23 3.15 3.45
N VAL A 165 -7.77 1.96 3.03
CA VAL A 165 -7.23 0.96 3.98
C VAL A 165 -5.96 1.49 4.64
N TYR A 166 -5.05 2.05 3.83
CA TYR A 166 -3.77 2.58 4.26
C TYR A 166 -3.91 3.69 5.32
N VAL A 167 -4.72 4.72 5.11
CA VAL A 167 -4.85 5.82 6.09
C VAL A 167 -5.46 5.36 7.40
N GLN A 168 -6.32 4.34 7.37
CA GLN A 168 -6.88 3.75 8.58
C GLN A 168 -5.83 2.92 9.33
N ALA A 169 -5.06 2.10 8.61
CA ALA A 169 -3.95 1.34 9.17
C ALA A 169 -2.86 2.26 9.75
N ALA A 170 -2.47 3.30 9.01
CA ALA A 170 -1.45 4.26 9.41
C ALA A 170 -1.85 5.03 10.69
N ALA A 171 -3.13 5.36 10.85
CA ALA A 171 -3.64 5.98 12.07
C ALA A 171 -3.47 5.11 13.32
N LEU A 172 -3.47 3.78 13.17
CA LEU A 172 -3.33 2.82 14.26
C LEU A 172 -1.90 2.33 14.46
N ALA A 173 -1.04 2.45 13.44
CA ALA A 173 0.34 1.97 13.47
C ALA A 173 1.27 2.73 14.43
N GLY A 174 0.86 3.90 14.95
CA GLY A 174 1.65 4.67 15.92
C GLY A 174 2.92 5.30 15.34
N SER A 175 3.01 5.42 14.02
CA SER A 175 4.18 5.93 13.26
C SER A 175 4.52 7.41 13.51
N GLY A 176 3.71 8.12 14.30
CA GLY A 176 3.78 9.57 14.45
C GLY A 176 3.14 10.33 13.28
N PRO A 177 3.14 11.67 13.34
CA PRO A 177 2.58 12.51 12.29
C PRO A 177 3.46 12.48 11.03
N PHE A 178 2.81 12.51 9.86
CA PHE A 178 3.45 12.69 8.57
C PHE A 178 4.54 11.64 8.25
N PRO A 179 4.18 10.35 8.09
CA PRO A 179 5.14 9.33 7.69
C PRO A 179 5.75 9.63 6.30
N LEU A 180 7.07 9.51 6.18
CA LEU A 180 7.76 9.81 4.92
C LEU A 180 7.65 8.66 3.89
N TRP A 181 7.32 7.45 4.34
CA TRP A 181 7.15 6.25 3.53
C TRP A 181 5.96 5.44 4.06
N LEU A 182 5.49 4.46 3.29
CA LEU A 182 4.48 3.52 3.78
C LEU A 182 5.04 2.76 4.99
N PRO A 183 4.47 2.91 6.20
CA PRO A 183 4.92 2.12 7.33
C PRO A 183 4.67 0.62 7.05
N PRO A 184 5.51 -0.28 7.57
CA PRO A 184 5.34 -1.72 7.37
C PRO A 184 3.93 -2.19 7.74
N GLU A 185 3.41 -3.17 7.00
CA GLU A 185 2.12 -3.82 7.25
C GLU A 185 0.88 -2.91 7.15
N THR A 186 1.02 -1.65 6.70
CA THR A 186 -0.12 -0.73 6.54
C THR A 186 -0.87 -0.87 5.22
N LEU A 187 -0.29 -1.57 4.23
CA LEU A 187 -0.92 -1.82 2.94
C LEU A 187 -0.77 -3.29 2.53
N PRO A 188 -1.66 -4.18 3.00
CA PRO A 188 -1.59 -5.59 2.63
C PRO A 188 -1.93 -5.78 1.15
N LEU A 189 -1.32 -6.78 0.50
CA LEU A 189 -1.64 -7.16 -0.89
C LEU A 189 -3.15 -7.43 -1.09
N ALA A 190 -3.81 -7.95 -0.06
CA ALA A 190 -5.26 -8.15 -0.05
C ALA A 190 -6.04 -6.85 -0.30
N ALA A 191 -5.57 -5.69 0.16
CA ALA A 191 -6.22 -4.41 -0.12
C ALA A 191 -6.13 -4.06 -1.62
N VAL A 192 -4.97 -4.29 -2.24
CA VAL A 192 -4.75 -4.07 -3.68
C VAL A 192 -5.62 -5.02 -4.51
N VAL A 193 -5.64 -6.31 -4.20
CA VAL A 193 -6.48 -7.29 -4.91
C VAL A 193 -7.96 -6.98 -4.73
N ALA A 194 -8.38 -6.59 -3.53
CA ALA A 194 -9.75 -6.20 -3.24
C ALA A 194 -10.20 -4.88 -3.90
N SER A 195 -9.26 -4.08 -4.37
CA SER A 195 -9.57 -2.87 -5.14
C SER A 195 -9.95 -3.14 -6.59
N LEU A 196 -9.52 -4.27 -7.16
CA LEU A 196 -9.73 -4.61 -8.58
C LEU A 196 -11.21 -4.67 -8.99
N PRO A 197 -12.15 -5.19 -8.19
CA PRO A 197 -13.58 -5.14 -8.52
C PRO A 197 -14.11 -3.71 -8.64
N ILE A 198 -13.67 -2.83 -7.75
CA ILE A 198 -14.10 -1.43 -7.76
C ILE A 198 -13.42 -0.66 -8.88
N ALA A 199 -12.15 -0.97 -9.18
CA ALA A 199 -11.45 -0.51 -10.37
C ALA A 199 -12.25 -0.86 -11.63
N GLY A 200 -12.58 -2.14 -11.80
CA GLY A 200 -13.33 -2.63 -12.95
C GLY A 200 -14.72 -2.03 -13.08
N LEU A 201 -15.54 -2.11 -12.03
CA LEU A 201 -16.92 -1.59 -12.08
C LEU A 201 -17.00 -0.07 -12.22
N SER A 202 -16.04 0.69 -11.66
CA SER A 202 -15.98 2.15 -11.87
C SER A 202 -15.58 2.47 -13.31
N THR A 203 -14.59 1.76 -13.86
CA THR A 203 -14.19 1.91 -15.27
C THR A 203 -15.32 1.50 -16.21
N CYS A 204 -16.11 0.47 -15.90
CA CYS A 204 -17.30 0.09 -16.68
C CYS A 204 -18.30 1.24 -16.86
N ILE A 205 -18.43 2.16 -15.89
CA ILE A 205 -19.29 3.35 -16.05
C ILE A 205 -18.77 4.21 -17.21
N LEU A 206 -17.45 4.42 -17.27
CA LEU A 206 -16.81 5.18 -18.33
C LEU A 206 -16.80 4.43 -19.67
N VAL A 207 -16.60 3.11 -19.68
CA VAL A 207 -16.68 2.29 -20.90
C VAL A 207 -18.06 2.39 -21.54
N VAL A 208 -19.15 2.30 -20.76
CA VAL A 208 -20.52 2.49 -21.30
C VAL A 208 -20.70 3.89 -21.86
N ASN A 209 -20.19 4.92 -21.16
CA ASN A 209 -20.20 6.30 -21.66
C ASN A 209 -19.47 6.42 -23.01
N ASN A 210 -18.29 5.83 -23.13
CA ASN A 210 -17.46 5.90 -24.33
C ASN A 210 -18.03 5.08 -25.49
N ILE A 211 -18.69 3.95 -25.23
CA ILE A 211 -19.40 3.17 -26.26
C ILE A 211 -20.58 3.95 -26.80
N ARG A 212 -21.35 4.62 -25.93
CA ARG A 212 -22.49 5.45 -26.31
C ARG A 212 -22.06 6.62 -27.20
N ASP A 213 -21.02 7.34 -26.78
CA ASP A 213 -20.55 8.55 -27.46
C ASP A 213 -19.56 8.25 -28.60
N LEU A 214 -19.36 6.98 -28.97
CA LEU A 214 -18.25 6.58 -29.84
C LEU A 214 -18.25 7.31 -31.20
N GLU A 215 -19.40 7.42 -31.85
CA GLU A 215 -19.49 8.10 -33.16
C GLU A 215 -19.36 9.62 -33.05
N THR A 216 -20.00 10.23 -32.06
CA THR A 216 -19.96 11.69 -31.85
C THR A 216 -18.57 12.15 -31.40
N ASP A 217 -17.92 11.38 -30.53
CA ASP A 217 -16.53 11.63 -30.10
C ASP A 217 -15.54 11.49 -31.27
N ARG A 218 -15.74 10.51 -32.15
CA ARG A 218 -14.94 10.36 -33.38
C ARG A 218 -15.08 11.59 -34.29
N GLN A 219 -16.31 12.06 -34.51
CA GLN A 219 -16.57 13.24 -35.34
C GLN A 219 -16.00 14.52 -34.73
N ALA A 220 -16.01 14.63 -33.40
CA ALA A 220 -15.41 15.73 -32.65
C ALA A 220 -13.87 15.64 -32.54
N GLY A 221 -13.24 14.62 -33.14
CA GLY A 221 -11.79 14.43 -33.13
C GLY A 221 -11.22 13.94 -31.79
N LYS A 222 -12.07 13.48 -30.85
CA LYS A 222 -11.61 12.86 -29.60
C LYS A 222 -11.12 11.45 -29.88
N ARG A 223 -10.08 11.04 -29.17
CA ARG A 223 -9.45 9.71 -29.28
C ARG A 223 -9.64 8.95 -27.97
N THR A 224 -10.88 8.80 -27.51
CA THR A 224 -11.19 7.95 -26.36
C THR A 224 -10.81 6.50 -26.65
N LEU A 225 -10.67 5.66 -25.62
CA LEU A 225 -10.24 4.28 -25.82
C LEU A 225 -11.22 3.55 -26.76
N ALA A 226 -12.52 3.77 -26.57
CA ALA A 226 -13.55 3.20 -27.44
C ALA A 226 -13.46 3.66 -28.90
N VAL A 227 -13.06 4.92 -29.16
CA VAL A 227 -12.79 5.39 -30.54
C VAL A 227 -11.58 4.68 -31.14
N LEU A 228 -10.53 4.45 -30.34
CA LEU A 228 -9.29 3.81 -30.77
C LEU A 228 -9.46 2.31 -31.06
N VAL A 229 -10.20 1.59 -30.20
CA VAL A 229 -10.32 0.12 -30.27
C VAL A 229 -11.63 -0.37 -30.88
N GLY A 230 -12.63 0.52 -31.00
CA GLY A 230 -13.95 0.23 -31.57
C GLY A 230 -14.90 -0.53 -30.63
N TYR A 231 -16.14 -0.74 -31.08
CA TYR A 231 -17.21 -1.37 -30.30
C TYR A 231 -16.85 -2.76 -29.76
N THR A 232 -16.23 -3.60 -30.60
CA THR A 232 -15.95 -5.00 -30.23
C THR A 232 -14.97 -5.08 -29.06
N LEU A 233 -13.83 -4.40 -29.16
CA LEU A 233 -12.83 -4.42 -28.09
C LEU A 233 -13.30 -3.67 -26.85
N SER A 234 -14.10 -2.60 -26.99
CA SER A 234 -14.72 -1.92 -25.84
C SER A 234 -15.68 -2.84 -25.07
N ARG A 235 -16.41 -3.70 -25.78
CA ARG A 235 -17.28 -4.72 -25.17
C ARG A 235 -16.49 -5.83 -24.49
N VAL A 236 -15.35 -6.24 -25.08
CA VAL A 236 -14.43 -7.19 -24.45
C VAL A 236 -13.84 -6.61 -23.17
N GLU A 237 -13.40 -5.34 -23.21
CA GLU A 237 -12.95 -4.60 -22.02
C GLU A 237 -14.03 -4.60 -20.94
N PHE A 238 -15.26 -4.19 -21.28
CA PHE A 238 -16.38 -4.19 -20.35
C PHE A 238 -16.57 -5.57 -19.68
N CYS A 239 -16.61 -6.64 -20.48
CA CYS A 239 -16.76 -8.01 -19.97
C CYS A 239 -15.58 -8.45 -19.12
N ALA A 240 -14.34 -8.10 -19.48
CA ALA A 240 -13.15 -8.43 -18.71
C ALA A 240 -13.18 -7.74 -17.33
N LEU A 241 -13.53 -6.45 -17.29
CA LEU A 241 -13.64 -5.67 -16.05
C LEU A 241 -14.76 -6.20 -15.13
N VAL A 242 -15.93 -6.52 -15.69
CA VAL A 242 -17.01 -7.20 -14.94
C VAL A 242 -16.53 -8.57 -14.46
N GLY A 243 -15.88 -9.36 -15.31
CA GLY A 243 -15.32 -10.66 -14.97
C GLY A 243 -14.34 -10.59 -13.78
N THR A 244 -13.41 -9.63 -13.80
CA THR A 244 -12.51 -9.36 -12.68
C THR A 244 -13.28 -9.08 -11.39
N ALA A 245 -14.35 -8.28 -11.45
CA ALA A 245 -15.15 -7.97 -10.28
C ALA A 245 -15.78 -9.21 -9.63
N TYR A 246 -16.17 -10.21 -10.41
CA TYR A 246 -16.79 -11.44 -9.89
C TYR A 246 -15.80 -12.58 -9.60
N ILE A 247 -14.61 -12.56 -10.20
CA ILE A 247 -13.54 -13.53 -9.90
C ILE A 247 -12.89 -13.24 -8.54
N VAL A 248 -12.63 -11.98 -8.21
CA VAL A 248 -11.91 -11.60 -6.98
C VAL A 248 -12.56 -12.12 -5.69
N PRO A 249 -13.89 -12.04 -5.48
CA PRO A 249 -14.56 -12.72 -4.37
C PRO A 249 -14.24 -14.21 -4.24
N LEU A 250 -14.14 -14.92 -5.36
CA LEU A 250 -13.81 -16.35 -5.39
C LEU A 250 -12.35 -16.59 -5.01
N VAL A 251 -11.43 -15.73 -5.46
CA VAL A 251 -10.01 -15.75 -5.05
C VAL A 251 -9.89 -15.58 -3.53
N PHE A 252 -10.61 -14.62 -2.94
CA PHE A 252 -10.63 -14.46 -1.49
C PHE A 252 -11.25 -15.64 -0.76
N PHE A 253 -12.31 -16.24 -1.31
CA PHE A 253 -12.94 -17.40 -0.71
C PHE A 253 -12.04 -18.64 -0.69
N ALA A 254 -11.17 -18.81 -1.70
CA ALA A 254 -10.18 -19.88 -1.74
C ALA A 254 -9.12 -19.76 -0.64
N ASP A 255 -8.91 -18.56 -0.08
CA ASP A 255 -7.99 -18.33 1.03
C ASP A 255 -8.69 -18.62 2.37
N PRO A 256 -8.22 -19.61 3.16
CA PRO A 256 -8.83 -20.01 4.42
C PRO A 256 -8.97 -18.87 5.45
N ARG A 257 -8.14 -17.82 5.33
CA ARG A 257 -8.13 -16.65 6.21
C ARG A 257 -9.41 -15.82 6.10
N PHE A 258 -10.13 -15.88 4.98
CA PHE A 258 -11.35 -15.09 4.78
C PHE A 258 -12.61 -15.89 5.09
N SER A 259 -13.64 -15.20 5.57
CA SER A 259 -14.96 -15.77 5.83
C SER A 259 -15.85 -15.77 4.58
N LEU A 260 -16.96 -16.53 4.63
CA LEU A 260 -17.99 -16.57 3.58
C LEU A 260 -18.54 -15.19 3.19
N GLY A 261 -18.37 -14.17 4.04
CA GLY A 261 -18.79 -12.79 3.75
C GLY A 261 -18.20 -12.21 2.47
N VAL A 262 -17.02 -12.67 2.03
CA VAL A 262 -16.37 -12.18 0.79
C VAL A 262 -17.19 -12.52 -0.46
N LEU A 263 -18.10 -13.49 -0.38
CA LEU A 263 -18.97 -13.90 -1.48
C LEU A 263 -20.26 -13.08 -1.58
N LEU A 264 -20.59 -12.24 -0.59
CA LEU A 264 -21.82 -11.43 -0.61
C LEU A 264 -21.97 -10.53 -1.85
N PRO A 265 -20.91 -9.93 -2.43
CA PRO A 265 -21.05 -9.18 -3.67
C PRO A 265 -21.59 -10.01 -4.85
N LEU A 266 -21.42 -11.35 -4.84
CA LEU A 266 -21.95 -12.24 -5.89
C LEU A 266 -23.48 -12.21 -5.98
N VAL A 267 -24.19 -11.77 -4.93
CA VAL A 267 -25.64 -11.55 -4.98
C VAL A 267 -26.04 -10.54 -6.06
N THR A 268 -25.13 -9.65 -6.46
CA THR A 268 -25.36 -8.68 -7.54
C THR A 268 -25.16 -9.27 -8.94
N LEU A 269 -24.68 -10.51 -9.07
CA LEU A 269 -24.34 -11.14 -10.36
C LEU A 269 -25.51 -11.17 -11.36
N PRO A 270 -26.76 -11.50 -10.99
CA PRO A 270 -27.87 -11.45 -11.95
C PRO A 270 -28.08 -10.05 -12.53
N TYR A 271 -27.87 -9.01 -11.72
CA TYR A 271 -27.98 -7.63 -12.15
C TYR A 271 -26.84 -7.22 -13.09
N ALA A 272 -25.61 -7.70 -12.81
CA ALA A 272 -24.48 -7.53 -13.71
C ALA A 272 -24.69 -8.22 -15.06
N VAL A 273 -25.12 -9.48 -15.07
CA VAL A 273 -25.43 -10.21 -16.32
C VAL A 273 -26.47 -9.45 -17.14
N ALA A 274 -27.51 -8.92 -16.48
CA ALA A 274 -28.56 -8.19 -17.16
C ALA A 274 -28.08 -6.84 -17.76
N VAL A 275 -27.12 -6.14 -17.16
CA VAL A 275 -26.56 -4.90 -17.75
C VAL A 275 -25.51 -5.22 -18.82
N THR A 276 -24.71 -6.26 -18.62
CA THR A 276 -23.77 -6.78 -19.64
C THR A 276 -24.50 -7.16 -20.92
N GLY A 277 -25.66 -7.84 -20.82
CA GLY A 277 -26.49 -8.15 -21.98
C GLY A 277 -26.84 -6.92 -22.80
N THR A 278 -27.29 -5.84 -22.14
CA THR A 278 -27.59 -4.55 -22.82
C THR A 278 -26.36 -3.96 -23.51
N VAL A 279 -25.20 -3.93 -22.85
CA VAL A 279 -23.97 -3.36 -23.42
C VAL A 279 -23.46 -4.17 -24.62
N LEU A 280 -23.70 -5.48 -24.62
CA LEU A 280 -23.31 -6.39 -25.71
C LEU A 280 -24.23 -6.31 -26.92
N THR A 281 -25.51 -5.98 -26.76
CA THR A 281 -26.47 -5.92 -27.89
C THR A 281 -26.66 -4.50 -28.42
N GLU A 282 -26.75 -3.51 -27.53
CA GLU A 282 -27.19 -2.16 -27.88
C GLU A 282 -26.04 -1.23 -28.30
N ARG A 283 -26.41 -0.17 -29.03
CA ARG A 283 -25.51 0.92 -29.45
C ARG A 283 -26.09 2.31 -29.27
N SER A 284 -27.42 2.45 -29.11
CA SER A 284 -28.08 3.74 -29.01
C SER A 284 -27.96 4.34 -27.61
N GLY A 285 -27.95 5.68 -27.52
CA GLY A 285 -28.03 6.38 -26.24
C GLY A 285 -29.28 6.06 -25.44
N ASP A 286 -30.42 5.81 -26.09
CA ASP A 286 -31.67 5.45 -25.41
C ASP A 286 -31.53 4.19 -24.54
N ALA A 287 -30.74 3.22 -24.98
CA ALA A 287 -30.48 2.00 -24.22
C ALA A 287 -29.26 2.13 -23.29
N LEU A 288 -28.21 2.82 -23.73
CA LEU A 288 -26.95 2.92 -22.99
C LEU A 288 -26.99 3.97 -21.86
N ASN A 289 -27.84 5.00 -21.94
CA ASN A 289 -28.03 5.97 -20.86
C ASN A 289 -28.60 5.30 -19.59
N PRO A 290 -29.70 4.53 -19.66
CA PRO A 290 -30.15 3.71 -18.53
C PRO A 290 -29.10 2.68 -18.10
N ALA A 291 -28.38 2.06 -19.04
CA ALA A 291 -27.33 1.10 -18.71
C ALA A 291 -26.22 1.71 -17.86
N LEU A 292 -25.79 2.93 -18.16
CA LEU A 292 -24.80 3.68 -17.38
C LEU A 292 -25.25 3.86 -15.92
N GLU A 293 -26.50 4.27 -15.71
CA GLU A 293 -27.07 4.40 -14.36
C GLU A 293 -27.13 3.03 -13.65
N ARG A 294 -27.48 1.97 -14.39
CA ARG A 294 -27.49 0.59 -13.86
C ARG A 294 -26.09 0.12 -13.46
N VAL A 295 -25.04 0.43 -14.21
CA VAL A 295 -23.66 0.11 -13.79
C VAL A 295 -23.29 0.88 -12.53
N GLY A 296 -23.69 2.15 -12.39
CA GLY A 296 -23.52 2.91 -11.14
C GLY A 296 -24.24 2.28 -9.94
N LYS A 297 -25.49 1.83 -10.13
CA LYS A 297 -26.25 1.08 -9.11
C LYS A 297 -25.61 -0.26 -8.78
N LEU A 298 -25.05 -0.94 -9.78
CA LEU A 298 -24.32 -2.20 -9.60
C LEU A 298 -23.08 -1.97 -8.73
N LEU A 299 -22.26 -0.97 -9.05
CA LEU A 299 -21.09 -0.58 -8.24
C LEU A 299 -21.48 -0.30 -6.79
N ALA A 300 -22.50 0.52 -6.57
CA ALA A 300 -22.98 0.83 -5.22
C ALA A 300 -23.49 -0.42 -4.48
N GLY A 301 -24.30 -1.25 -5.15
CA GLY A 301 -24.83 -2.49 -4.61
C GLY A 301 -23.74 -3.52 -4.29
N TYR A 302 -22.69 -3.58 -5.10
CA TYR A 302 -21.50 -4.40 -4.91
C TYR A 302 -20.71 -3.92 -3.69
N ALA A 303 -20.40 -2.62 -3.62
CA ALA A 303 -19.63 -2.02 -2.54
C ALA A 303 -20.31 -2.18 -1.17
N LEU A 304 -21.63 -1.96 -1.09
CA LEU A 304 -22.40 -2.14 0.15
C LEU A 304 -22.43 -3.58 0.67
N ARG A 305 -22.25 -4.56 -0.23
CA ARG A 305 -22.20 -5.99 0.11
C ARG A 305 -20.78 -6.48 0.35
N TYR A 306 -19.78 -5.63 0.14
CA TYR A 306 -18.39 -6.02 0.34
C TYR A 306 -18.11 -6.22 1.83
N ARG A 307 -17.87 -7.46 2.24
CA ARG A 307 -17.57 -7.81 3.63
C ARG A 307 -16.46 -8.83 3.69
N SER A 308 -15.23 -8.37 3.79
CA SER A 308 -14.11 -9.20 4.22
C SER A 308 -14.11 -9.23 5.75
N ARG A 309 -14.47 -10.35 6.38
CA ARG A 309 -14.08 -10.58 7.78
C ARG A 309 -13.03 -11.66 7.75
N ALA A 310 -11.82 -11.35 8.22
CA ALA A 310 -10.82 -12.39 8.46
C ALA A 310 -11.33 -13.31 9.57
N LYS A 311 -11.18 -14.63 9.42
CA LYS A 311 -11.55 -15.57 10.48
C LYS A 311 -10.61 -15.34 11.66
N ALA A 312 -11.18 -15.01 12.82
CA ALA A 312 -10.44 -14.70 14.05
C ALA A 312 -9.58 -15.88 14.57
N GLN A 313 -9.74 -17.08 14.01
CA GLN A 313 -9.28 -18.33 14.59
C GLN A 313 -7.82 -18.70 14.30
N GLN A 314 -7.14 -18.02 13.38
CA GLN A 314 -5.75 -18.33 13.02
C GLN A 314 -4.71 -17.51 13.82
N ARG A 315 -5.07 -16.30 14.31
CA ARG A 315 -4.16 -15.51 15.15
C ARG A 315 -3.81 -16.26 16.44
N SER A 316 -4.76 -16.97 17.04
CA SER A 316 -4.48 -17.81 18.20
C SER A 316 -3.64 -19.04 17.86
N ALA A 317 -3.76 -19.65 16.67
CA ALA A 317 -2.94 -20.81 16.33
C ALA A 317 -1.46 -20.43 16.10
N ASP A 318 -1.20 -19.33 15.37
CA ASP A 318 0.17 -18.88 15.10
C ASP A 318 0.82 -18.21 16.31
N ASP A 319 0.06 -17.46 17.11
CA ASP A 319 0.54 -16.83 18.35
C ASP A 319 0.74 -17.87 19.46
N GLN A 320 -0.10 -18.91 19.54
CA GLN A 320 0.12 -20.03 20.46
C GLN A 320 1.26 -20.94 20.00
N ARG A 321 1.43 -21.18 18.69
CA ARG A 321 2.56 -21.94 18.14
C ARG A 321 3.89 -21.21 18.34
N ASN A 322 3.92 -19.88 18.19
CA ASN A 322 5.09 -19.06 18.50
C ASN A 322 5.36 -18.96 20.02
N ARG A 323 4.33 -18.88 20.86
CA ARG A 323 4.49 -18.94 22.32
C ARG A 323 4.95 -20.31 22.82
N ASP A 324 4.43 -21.40 22.27
CA ASP A 324 4.82 -22.76 22.64
C ASP A 324 6.24 -23.08 22.15
N GLN A 325 6.63 -22.61 20.96
CA GLN A 325 8.02 -22.69 20.49
C GLN A 325 8.97 -21.84 21.35
N GLY A 326 8.55 -20.63 21.75
CA GLY A 326 9.29 -19.78 22.68
C GLY A 326 9.42 -20.41 24.09
N TYR A 327 8.36 -21.05 24.58
CA TYR A 327 8.34 -21.71 25.88
C TYR A 327 9.19 -22.99 25.89
N GLN A 328 9.15 -23.80 24.82
CA GLN A 328 10.03 -24.96 24.66
C GLN A 328 11.51 -24.58 24.49
N ARG A 329 11.82 -23.46 23.80
CA ARG A 329 13.18 -22.90 23.74
C ARG A 329 13.67 -22.46 25.12
N CYS A 330 12.82 -21.76 25.89
CA CYS A 330 13.15 -21.34 27.26
C CYS A 330 13.36 -22.52 28.21
N GLN A 331 12.57 -23.60 28.08
CA GLN A 331 12.77 -24.80 28.89
C GLN A 331 14.06 -25.54 28.53
N ARG A 332 14.43 -25.67 27.24
CA ARG A 332 15.71 -26.29 26.85
C ARG A 332 16.93 -25.53 27.40
N VAL A 333 16.90 -24.20 27.38
CA VAL A 333 17.97 -23.35 27.95
C VAL A 333 18.04 -23.48 29.48
N ARG A 334 16.90 -23.64 30.16
CA ARG A 334 16.84 -23.79 31.63
C ARG A 334 17.33 -25.15 32.09
N THR A 335 17.02 -26.23 31.37
CA THR A 335 17.47 -27.59 31.69
C THR A 335 18.99 -27.75 31.43
N GLN A 336 19.51 -27.12 30.37
CA GLN A 336 20.96 -27.09 30.11
C GLN A 336 21.74 -26.30 31.18
N ARG A 337 21.17 -25.21 31.73
CA ARG A 337 21.80 -24.46 32.84
C ARG A 337 21.77 -25.19 34.18
N VAL A 338 20.76 -26.04 34.46
CA VAL A 338 20.70 -26.83 35.70
C VAL A 338 21.70 -27.99 35.67
N LEU A 339 21.97 -28.56 34.49
CA LEU A 339 23.02 -29.58 34.31
C LEU A 339 24.43 -28.95 34.39
N ALA A 340 24.66 -27.78 33.79
CA ALA A 340 25.92 -27.05 33.89
C ALA A 340 26.18 -26.42 35.28
N GLY A 341 25.14 -26.27 36.11
CA GLY A 341 25.22 -25.70 37.46
C GLY A 341 25.54 -26.71 38.57
N ARG A 342 25.52 -28.03 38.28
CA ARG A 342 25.91 -29.07 39.26
C ARG A 342 27.42 -29.32 39.30
N ASP A 343 28.16 -28.98 38.25
CA ASP A 343 29.62 -29.18 38.18
C ASP A 343 30.46 -28.04 38.78
N ARG A 344 29.83 -26.96 39.28
CA ARG A 344 30.53 -25.80 39.87
C ARG A 344 30.32 -25.61 41.38
N ARG A 345 30.10 -26.69 42.12
CA ARG A 345 30.12 -26.66 43.60
C ARG A 345 31.22 -27.53 44.20
N LEU A 346 32.45 -27.34 43.73
CA LEU A 346 33.65 -27.61 44.51
C LEU A 346 34.62 -26.49 44.15
N LEU A 347 34.74 -25.51 45.06
CA LEU A 347 35.94 -24.71 45.36
C LEU A 347 35.52 -23.45 46.16
N SER A 348 35.71 -23.56 47.48
CA SER A 348 36.16 -22.52 48.43
C SER A 348 35.33 -21.24 48.65
N GLY A 349 34.59 -21.21 49.78
CA GLY A 349 35.05 -20.59 51.04
C GLY A 349 35.03 -19.05 51.21
N PRO A 350 34.91 -18.52 52.45
CA PRO A 350 34.00 -17.40 52.75
C PRO A 350 34.65 -16.14 53.35
N HIS A 351 34.03 -14.97 53.19
CA HIS A 351 33.98 -13.85 54.17
C HIS A 351 33.01 -12.75 53.64
N VAL A 352 31.86 -12.44 54.24
CA VAL A 352 31.51 -11.72 55.51
C VAL A 352 31.04 -10.27 55.25
N ARG A 353 29.75 -10.01 55.62
CA ARG A 353 29.07 -8.76 56.07
C ARG A 353 29.06 -7.55 55.10
N GLY A 354 27.98 -6.76 54.94
CA GLY A 354 26.65 -6.72 55.54
C GLY A 354 26.05 -5.31 55.39
N ARG A 355 24.70 -5.20 55.41
CA ARG A 355 23.84 -4.01 55.70
C ARG A 355 24.00 -2.79 54.74
N ALA A 356 23.04 -1.89 54.55
CA ALA A 356 21.59 -1.75 54.75
C ALA A 356 21.21 -0.36 54.16
N TYR A 357 19.98 -0.23 53.63
CA TYR A 357 19.10 0.95 53.59
C TYR A 357 19.67 2.39 53.63
N SER A 358 19.23 3.26 52.70
CA SER A 358 18.27 4.35 53.01
C SER A 358 17.97 5.32 51.84
N HIS A 359 16.79 5.94 51.97
CA HIS A 359 16.00 6.80 51.10
C HIS A 359 16.49 8.26 50.86
N ARG A 360 15.78 8.93 49.92
CA ARG A 360 15.55 10.40 49.67
C ARG A 360 16.52 11.09 48.70
N ILE A 361 16.06 11.49 47.50
CA ILE A 361 15.25 12.68 47.12
C ILE A 361 16.00 14.02 47.34
N LEU A 362 16.55 14.63 46.27
CA LEU A 362 16.16 15.96 45.71
C LEU A 362 17.23 16.53 44.74
N LEU A 363 16.71 16.95 43.57
CA LEU A 363 17.15 18.01 42.63
C LEU A 363 18.55 18.63 42.79
N ARG A 364 19.32 18.67 41.69
CA ARG A 364 19.49 19.83 40.76
C ARG A 364 20.89 19.81 40.11
N THR A 365 20.93 20.37 38.90
CA THR A 365 22.07 20.95 38.16
C THR A 365 22.92 20.04 37.26
N HIS A 366 22.96 20.45 35.99
CA HIS A 366 23.91 20.04 34.95
C HIS A 366 25.34 19.96 35.49
N ARG A 367 25.96 18.78 35.41
CA ARG A 367 27.41 18.63 35.24
C ARG A 367 27.74 17.29 34.58
N ARG A 368 28.63 17.39 33.61
CA ARG A 368 29.29 16.37 32.78
C ARG A 368 29.32 14.97 33.41
N VAL A 369 28.73 14.00 32.71
CA VAL A 369 28.99 12.57 32.96
C VAL A 369 30.48 12.31 32.66
N PRO A 370 31.24 11.70 33.57
CA PRO A 370 32.64 11.36 33.33
C PRO A 370 32.75 10.29 32.24
N ARG A 371 33.72 10.45 31.34
CA ARG A 371 34.22 9.34 30.50
C ARG A 371 34.72 8.24 31.44
N VAL A 372 33.92 7.19 31.60
CA VAL A 372 34.41 5.91 32.09
C VAL A 372 35.05 5.21 30.90
N SER A 373 36.37 5.27 30.88
CA SER A 373 37.23 4.42 30.07
C SER A 373 37.08 2.99 30.57
N THR A 374 36.32 2.18 29.84
CA THR A 374 36.56 0.72 29.76
C THR A 374 36.99 0.42 28.34
N ARG A 375 38.28 0.62 28.06
CA ARG A 375 39.00 -0.18 27.07
C ARG A 375 38.96 -1.63 27.58
N GLY A 376 37.90 -2.34 27.22
CA GLY A 376 37.94 -3.79 27.04
C GLY A 376 38.56 -4.03 25.67
N GLN A 377 39.62 -4.83 25.64
CA GLN A 377 40.44 -5.13 24.47
C GLN A 377 39.59 -5.85 23.40
N HIS A 378 39.30 -5.18 22.29
CA HIS A 378 39.02 -5.87 21.03
C HIS A 378 40.38 -6.08 20.35
N THR A 379 40.94 -7.28 20.51
CA THR A 379 42.12 -7.74 19.77
C THR A 379 41.64 -8.72 18.71
N ALA A 380 42.03 -8.46 17.46
CA ALA A 380 41.49 -8.94 16.18
C ALA A 380 40.20 -8.20 15.75
N VAL A 381 40.37 -7.16 14.92
CA VAL A 381 39.26 -6.59 14.14
C VAL A 381 39.21 -7.41 12.86
N ASP A 382 38.34 -8.41 12.82
CA ASP A 382 38.11 -9.19 11.61
C ASP A 382 37.34 -8.28 10.62
N MET A 383 37.91 -8.09 9.43
CA MET A 383 37.23 -7.42 8.32
C MET A 383 36.08 -8.31 7.85
N ILE A 384 34.90 -7.72 7.65
CA ILE A 384 33.68 -8.41 7.23
C ILE A 384 33.33 -7.97 5.82
N TYR A 385 33.04 -8.93 4.94
CA TYR A 385 32.54 -8.67 3.61
C TYR A 385 31.01 -8.75 3.58
N ALA A 386 30.34 -7.66 3.23
CA ALA A 386 28.90 -7.62 3.04
C ALA A 386 28.56 -7.72 1.56
N ASP A 387 27.78 -8.73 1.18
CA ASP A 387 27.34 -8.91 -0.20
C ASP A 387 26.41 -7.78 -0.67
N GLU A 388 26.01 -7.82 -1.94
CA GLU A 388 25.14 -6.79 -2.53
C GLU A 388 23.71 -6.79 -1.97
N ASN A 389 23.30 -7.88 -1.32
CA ASN A 389 22.00 -8.01 -0.70
C ASN A 389 21.94 -7.37 0.69
N VAL A 390 23.06 -7.24 1.39
CA VAL A 390 23.12 -6.55 2.70
C VAL A 390 22.83 -5.06 2.55
N TRP A 391 21.80 -4.60 3.26
CA TRP A 391 21.43 -3.19 3.26
C TRP A 391 22.52 -2.30 3.87
N LEU A 392 22.88 -1.22 3.17
CA LEU A 392 23.91 -0.27 3.61
C LEU A 392 23.70 0.28 5.04
N PRO A 393 22.48 0.54 5.54
CA PRO A 393 22.25 0.89 6.94
C PRO A 393 22.69 -0.16 7.97
N VAL A 394 22.69 -1.46 7.62
CA VAL A 394 23.17 -2.54 8.50
C VAL A 394 24.69 -2.53 8.55
N ALA A 395 25.37 -2.46 7.40
CA ALA A 395 26.82 -2.31 7.34
C ALA A 395 27.30 -1.07 8.11
N ASN A 396 26.69 0.09 7.87
CA ASN A 396 26.95 1.32 8.62
C ASN A 396 26.68 1.18 10.13
N GLY A 397 25.66 0.41 10.51
CA GLY A 397 25.32 0.13 11.90
C GLY A 397 26.40 -0.69 12.61
N LEU A 398 26.98 -1.67 11.92
CA LEU A 398 28.10 -2.50 12.41
C LEU A 398 29.39 -1.71 12.51
N GLN A 399 29.70 -0.87 11.52
CA GLN A 399 30.84 0.05 11.56
C GLN A 399 30.79 0.98 12.77
N ARG A 400 29.60 1.52 13.11
CA ARG A 400 29.41 2.33 14.33
C ARG A 400 29.63 1.56 15.63
N ARG A 401 29.57 0.23 15.60
CA ARG A 401 29.82 -0.66 16.74
C ARG A 401 31.26 -1.16 16.81
N GLY A 402 32.11 -0.74 15.86
CA GLY A 402 33.55 -1.00 15.88
C GLY A 402 34.00 -2.15 14.98
N TRP A 403 33.12 -2.68 14.13
CA TRP A 403 33.49 -3.68 13.11
C TRP A 403 34.03 -3.00 11.85
N GLU A 404 35.08 -3.55 11.24
CA GLU A 404 35.47 -3.16 9.89
C GLU A 404 34.62 -3.95 8.88
N VAL A 405 33.83 -3.24 8.08
CA VAL A 405 32.93 -3.84 7.08
C VAL A 405 33.23 -3.22 5.73
N THR A 406 33.48 -4.05 4.73
CA THR A 406 33.58 -3.67 3.32
C THR A 406 32.39 -4.24 2.55
N THR A 407 31.72 -3.41 1.77
CA THR A 407 30.53 -3.79 1.00
C THR A 407 30.88 -4.23 -0.41
N ALA A 408 30.01 -4.99 -1.08
CA ALA A 408 30.16 -5.35 -2.50
C ALA A 408 30.39 -4.12 -3.40
N LEU A 409 29.76 -2.99 -3.08
CA LEU A 409 29.98 -1.71 -3.77
C LEU A 409 31.42 -1.18 -3.57
N GLU A 410 31.94 -1.21 -2.35
CA GLU A 410 33.31 -0.75 -2.05
C GLU A 410 34.39 -1.71 -2.58
N ALA A 411 34.04 -2.98 -2.72
CA ALA A 411 34.88 -4.04 -3.28
C ALA A 411 34.86 -4.12 -4.81
N ASP A 412 34.04 -3.31 -5.50
CA ASP A 412 33.78 -3.38 -6.95
C ASP A 412 33.27 -4.77 -7.42
N MET A 413 32.40 -5.38 -6.59
CA MET A 413 31.85 -6.72 -6.76
C MET A 413 30.33 -6.70 -6.99
N LEU A 414 29.78 -5.60 -7.52
CA LEU A 414 28.34 -5.51 -7.81
C LEU A 414 27.96 -6.28 -9.08
N GLY A 415 26.84 -7.00 -9.03
CA GLY A 415 26.32 -7.79 -10.15
C GLY A 415 27.14 -9.03 -10.48
N VAL A 416 28.02 -9.43 -9.57
CA VAL A 416 28.89 -10.61 -9.62
C VAL A 416 28.12 -11.80 -9.01
N GLY A 417 28.40 -13.04 -9.43
CA GLY A 417 27.63 -14.21 -8.97
C GLY A 417 27.93 -14.60 -7.51
N ASP A 418 27.01 -15.29 -6.84
CA ASP A 418 27.15 -15.69 -5.43
C ASP A 418 28.42 -16.51 -5.14
N PHE A 419 28.79 -17.37 -6.09
CA PHE A 419 30.03 -18.14 -5.99
C PHE A 419 31.28 -17.25 -5.93
N GLU A 420 31.31 -16.19 -6.75
CA GLU A 420 32.41 -15.23 -6.82
C GLU A 420 32.45 -14.33 -5.57
N HIS A 421 31.28 -13.98 -5.00
CA HIS A 421 31.19 -13.33 -3.69
C HIS A 421 31.81 -14.19 -2.57
N LEU A 422 31.46 -15.48 -2.53
CA LEU A 422 31.98 -16.41 -1.53
C LEU A 422 33.49 -16.63 -1.70
N GLN A 423 33.97 -16.75 -2.94
CA GLN A 423 35.38 -16.88 -3.25
C GLN A 423 36.17 -15.63 -2.84
N TYR A 424 35.65 -14.43 -3.13
CA TYR A 424 36.28 -13.16 -2.76
C TYR A 424 36.49 -13.03 -1.24
N ALA A 425 35.48 -13.39 -0.45
CA ALA A 425 35.55 -13.41 1.00
C ALA A 425 36.56 -14.45 1.52
N THR A 426 36.54 -15.64 0.90
CA THR A 426 37.38 -16.78 1.27
C THR A 426 38.86 -16.51 1.04
N GLU A 427 39.24 -15.93 -0.10
CA GLU A 427 40.64 -15.58 -0.42
C GLU A 427 41.27 -14.62 0.61
N ARG A 428 40.44 -13.89 1.35
CA ARG A 428 40.84 -12.86 2.32
C ARG A 428 40.62 -13.29 3.77
N ASP A 429 40.09 -14.50 3.98
CA ASP A 429 39.71 -15.03 5.30
C ASP A 429 38.70 -14.14 6.03
N TRP A 430 37.78 -13.52 5.29
CA TRP A 430 36.76 -12.61 5.82
C TRP A 430 35.40 -13.31 5.95
N PRO A 431 34.63 -13.07 7.03
CA PRO A 431 33.24 -13.50 7.10
C PRO A 431 32.42 -12.86 5.99
N LEU A 432 31.63 -13.67 5.30
CA LEU A 432 30.61 -13.20 4.39
C LEU A 432 29.33 -12.90 5.18
N LEU A 433 28.87 -11.66 5.14
CA LEU A 433 27.57 -11.24 5.64
C LEU A 433 26.58 -11.22 4.48
N THR A 434 25.47 -11.93 4.60
CA THR A 434 24.48 -12.05 3.52
C THR A 434 23.05 -12.12 4.05
N PHE A 435 22.12 -11.67 3.21
CA PHE A 435 20.68 -11.85 3.37
C PHE A 435 20.10 -12.90 2.42
N ASP A 436 20.92 -13.50 1.57
CA ASP A 436 20.50 -14.34 0.47
C ASP A 436 20.54 -15.83 0.86
N ASP A 437 19.42 -16.51 0.59
CA ASP A 437 19.22 -17.92 0.90
C ASP A 437 20.06 -18.82 -0.01
N ASP A 438 20.49 -18.31 -1.18
CA ASP A 438 21.26 -19.09 -2.15
C ASP A 438 22.66 -19.46 -1.59
N PHE A 439 23.25 -18.63 -0.73
CA PHE A 439 24.49 -18.96 0.00
C PHE A 439 24.32 -20.14 0.97
N LEU A 440 23.11 -20.38 1.50
CA LEU A 440 22.84 -21.56 2.33
C LEU A 440 22.91 -22.84 1.49
N SER A 441 22.35 -22.78 0.27
CA SER A 441 22.38 -23.89 -0.67
C SER A 441 23.81 -24.19 -1.16
N ILE A 442 24.61 -23.15 -1.39
CA ILE A 442 26.04 -23.27 -1.75
C ILE A 442 26.86 -23.88 -0.61
N ALA A 443 26.58 -23.52 0.64
CA ALA A 443 27.26 -24.09 1.81
C ALA A 443 26.89 -25.57 2.04
N GLU A 444 25.63 -25.96 1.78
CA GLU A 444 25.15 -27.33 1.96
C GLU A 444 25.56 -28.28 0.81
N SER A 445 25.74 -27.77 -0.41
CA SER A 445 26.06 -28.60 -1.58
C SER A 445 27.48 -29.17 -1.59
N GLY A 446 28.37 -28.68 -0.70
CA GLY A 446 29.72 -29.19 -0.48
C GLY A 446 30.63 -29.23 -1.71
N SER A 447 30.27 -28.54 -2.81
CA SER A 447 30.82 -28.86 -4.13
C SER A 447 31.92 -27.94 -4.65
N THR A 448 32.19 -26.76 -4.06
CA THR A 448 33.11 -25.82 -4.74
C THR A 448 33.95 -24.87 -3.88
N VAL A 449 33.70 -24.69 -2.57
CA VAL A 449 34.61 -23.91 -1.68
C VAL A 449 34.83 -24.65 -0.37
N GLU A 450 35.83 -25.53 -0.32
CA GLU A 450 36.10 -26.38 0.87
C GLU A 450 36.67 -25.64 2.09
N ASN A 451 36.86 -24.31 2.05
CA ASN A 451 37.50 -23.54 3.14
C ASN A 451 37.04 -22.08 3.21
N HIS A 452 35.77 -21.79 3.47
CA HIS A 452 35.30 -20.42 3.71
C HIS A 452 35.40 -20.00 5.19
N ALA A 453 35.75 -18.75 5.48
CA ALA A 453 36.02 -18.26 6.84
C ALA A 453 34.79 -18.31 7.78
N SER A 454 33.59 -18.05 7.24
CA SER A 454 32.25 -18.30 7.81
C SER A 454 31.21 -17.52 7.01
N ILE A 455 29.99 -18.05 6.86
CA ILE A 455 28.86 -17.31 6.30
C ILE A 455 27.95 -16.88 7.45
N VAL A 456 27.79 -15.57 7.64
CA VAL A 456 26.85 -14.98 8.60
C VAL A 456 25.57 -14.64 7.85
N TYR A 457 24.61 -15.55 7.92
CA TYR A 457 23.31 -15.38 7.29
C TYR A 457 22.35 -14.68 8.25
N ILE A 458 21.66 -13.63 7.78
CA ILE A 458 20.69 -12.89 8.60
C ILE A 458 19.29 -13.11 8.04
N ALA A 459 18.39 -13.63 8.88
CA ALA A 459 17.00 -13.80 8.50
C ALA A 459 16.31 -12.42 8.39
N GLN A 460 15.82 -12.08 7.19
CA GLN A 460 15.22 -10.78 6.87
C GLN A 460 13.85 -10.54 7.52
N TYR A 461 13.12 -11.60 7.89
CA TYR A 461 11.70 -11.49 8.22
C TYR A 461 11.45 -10.86 9.60
N GLY A 462 10.77 -9.71 9.63
CA GLY A 462 10.21 -9.10 10.84
C GLY A 462 11.19 -8.40 11.77
N LYS A 463 12.44 -8.14 11.34
CA LYS A 463 13.46 -7.43 12.14
C LYS A 463 13.70 -6.01 11.61
N SER A 464 13.77 -5.03 12.51
CA SER A 464 14.25 -3.67 12.17
C SER A 464 15.77 -3.66 11.92
N VAL A 465 16.29 -2.63 11.22
CA VAL A 465 17.75 -2.45 11.01
C VAL A 465 18.52 -2.47 12.33
N GLY A 466 18.00 -1.81 13.37
CA GLY A 466 18.64 -1.80 14.69
C GLY A 466 18.64 -3.17 15.38
N GLU A 467 17.63 -4.00 15.15
CA GLU A 467 17.61 -5.39 15.62
C GLU A 467 18.60 -6.24 14.85
N MET A 468 18.62 -6.16 13.53
CA MET A 468 19.59 -6.89 12.69
C MET A 468 21.02 -6.58 13.10
N VAL A 469 21.37 -5.29 13.25
CA VAL A 469 22.70 -4.87 13.72
C VAL A 469 23.04 -5.44 15.09
N ARG A 470 22.09 -5.48 16.04
CA ARG A 470 22.31 -6.07 17.38
C ARG A 470 22.52 -7.58 17.32
N TYR A 471 21.76 -8.27 16.48
CA TYR A 471 21.88 -9.71 16.31
C TYR A 471 23.23 -10.08 15.68
N VAL A 472 23.59 -9.42 14.58
CA VAL A 472 24.86 -9.64 13.90
C VAL A 472 26.05 -9.33 14.80
N ASP A 473 26.02 -8.21 15.54
CA ASP A 473 27.06 -7.85 16.52
C ASP A 473 27.24 -8.94 17.59
N ALA A 474 26.14 -9.46 18.15
CA ALA A 474 26.19 -10.54 19.13
C ALA A 474 26.72 -11.86 18.54
N THR A 475 26.38 -12.14 17.29
CA THR A 475 26.85 -13.34 16.56
C THR A 475 28.34 -13.27 16.25
N LEU A 476 28.83 -12.13 15.77
CA LEU A 476 30.25 -11.91 15.48
C LEU A 476 31.10 -11.92 16.76
N GLN A 477 30.59 -11.39 17.87
CA GLN A 477 31.26 -11.50 19.17
C GLN A 477 31.39 -12.95 19.65
N GLN A 478 30.39 -13.80 19.40
CA GLN A 478 30.46 -15.23 19.70
C GLN A 478 31.42 -15.99 18.76
N ARG A 479 31.61 -15.52 17.52
CA ARG A 479 32.61 -16.05 16.58
C ARG A 479 34.03 -15.80 17.07
N ALA A 480 34.34 -14.61 17.58
CA ALA A 480 35.68 -14.32 18.10
C ALA A 480 36.13 -15.28 19.22
N GLU A 481 35.18 -16.00 19.84
CA GLU A 481 35.42 -16.99 20.90
C GLU A 481 35.43 -18.45 20.39
N ARG A 482 35.20 -18.72 19.09
CA ARG A 482 35.06 -20.08 18.51
C ARG A 482 35.68 -20.19 17.11
N ASP A 483 36.30 -21.32 16.80
CA ASP A 483 36.70 -21.62 15.42
C ASP A 483 35.45 -21.99 14.58
N LEU A 484 35.07 -21.10 13.65
CA LEU A 484 33.86 -21.20 12.81
C LEU A 484 34.20 -21.29 11.31
N ALA A 485 35.41 -21.73 10.96
CA ALA A 485 35.74 -22.07 9.57
C ALA A 485 34.72 -23.08 9.02
N ASN A 486 34.27 -22.87 7.79
CA ASN A 486 33.26 -23.67 7.09
C ASN A 486 31.88 -23.74 7.80
N ALA A 487 31.58 -22.79 8.70
CA ALA A 487 30.27 -22.74 9.36
C ALA A 487 29.35 -21.68 8.74
N VAL A 488 28.07 -22.03 8.65
CA VAL A 488 26.97 -21.08 8.47
C VAL A 488 26.44 -20.69 9.85
N VAL A 489 26.46 -19.39 10.14
CA VAL A 489 26.04 -18.82 11.41
C VAL A 489 24.79 -17.99 11.19
N TYR A 490 23.70 -18.40 11.84
CA TYR A 490 22.40 -17.73 11.71
C TYR A 490 22.28 -16.57 12.71
N ALA A 491 22.05 -15.35 12.21
CA ALA A 491 21.90 -14.12 12.98
C ALA A 491 20.45 -13.60 13.06
#